data_AF-A0A3B7MED1-F1
#
_entry.id   AF-A0A3B7MED1-F1
#
_cell.length_a   1.000
_cell.length_b   1.000
_cell.length_c   1.000
_cell.angle_alpha   90.00
_cell.angle_beta   90.00
_cell.angle_gamma   90.00
#
_symmetry.space_group_name_H-M   'P 1'
#
loop_
_entity.id
_entity.type
_entity.pdbx_description
1 polymer ?
#
loop_
_entity_poly.entity_id
_entity_poly.type
_entity_poly.pdbx_seq_one_letter_code
_entity_poly.pdbx_strand_id
1 'polypeptide(L)'
;MPIQLSKRRECGGTWVVDVDLGRSPTSEELTTLAQRHGGRCRQFQQLVWLDLPSGRITASLRLSRLTIRLADKTLEAAIIAELQQLVEESVPACAVDL
;
A
#
# COMPACT_ATOMS: atom_id res chain seq x y z
N MET A 1 -7.06 -12.29 -4.96
CA MET A 1 -8.11 -11.30 -5.33
C MET A 1 -7.41 -10.04 -5.79
N PRO A 2 -7.87 -9.34 -6.85
CA PRO A 2 -7.24 -8.09 -7.27
C PRO A 2 -7.48 -7.01 -6.21
N ILE A 3 -6.50 -6.12 -6.03
CA ILE A 3 -6.65 -4.94 -5.18
C ILE A 3 -7.71 -4.01 -5.76
N GLN A 4 -8.45 -3.31 -4.91
CA GLN A 4 -9.40 -2.29 -5.36
C GLN A 4 -8.80 -0.89 -5.19
N LEU A 5 -8.92 -0.08 -6.23
CA LEU A 5 -8.40 1.29 -6.25
C LEU A 5 -9.57 2.27 -6.31
N SER A 6 -9.53 3.29 -5.45
CA SER A 6 -10.42 4.43 -5.57
C SER A 6 -9.62 5.72 -5.43
N LYS A 7 -9.96 6.71 -6.26
CA LYS A 7 -9.25 7.98 -6.29
C LYS A 7 -10.23 9.09 -5.93
N ARG A 8 -9.87 9.89 -4.94
CA ARG A 8 -10.69 11.00 -4.46
C ARG A 8 -9.86 12.26 -4.30
N ARG A 9 -10.54 13.40 -4.36
CA ARG A 9 -9.93 14.71 -4.14
C ARG A 9 -10.20 15.14 -2.70
N GLU A 10 -9.15 15.43 -1.94
CA GLU A 10 -9.30 16.02 -0.60
C GLU A 10 -9.52 17.53 -0.70
N CYS A 11 -10.16 18.11 0.33
CA CYS A 11 -10.27 19.56 0.47
C CYS A 11 -8.87 20.19 0.43
N GLY A 12 -8.63 21.12 -0.49
CA GLY A 12 -7.28 21.63 -0.81
C GLY A 12 -6.73 21.16 -2.16
N GLY A 13 -7.46 20.29 -2.87
CA GLY A 13 -7.18 19.98 -4.28
C GLY A 13 -6.22 18.81 -4.52
N THR A 14 -5.63 18.26 -3.46
CA THR A 14 -4.73 17.10 -3.52
C THR A 14 -5.48 15.82 -3.84
N TRP A 15 -4.92 15.04 -4.77
CA TRP A 15 -5.42 13.71 -5.10
C TRP A 15 -4.92 12.68 -4.11
N VAL A 16 -5.83 11.83 -3.67
CA VAL A 16 -5.57 10.71 -2.77
C VAL A 16 -6.04 9.43 -3.42
N VAL A 17 -5.23 8.38 -3.30
CA VAL A 17 -5.58 7.04 -3.77
C VAL A 17 -5.79 6.15 -2.56
N ASP A 18 -7.00 5.64 -2.42
CA ASP A 18 -7.33 4.61 -1.44
C ASP A 18 -7.22 3.24 -2.11
N VAL A 19 -6.44 2.35 -1.51
CA VAL A 19 -6.17 0.98 -1.98
C VAL A 19 -6.75 0.01 -0.97
N ASP A 20 -7.57 -0.94 -1.43
CA ASP A 20 -8.02 -2.08 -0.65
C ASP A 20 -7.26 -3.34 -1.09
N LEU A 21 -6.45 -3.90 -0.19
CA LEU A 21 -5.67 -5.11 -0.46
C LEU A 21 -6.50 -6.39 -0.34
N GLY A 22 -7.75 -6.33 0.16
CA GLY A 22 -8.56 -7.50 0.50
C GLY A 22 -8.07 -8.28 1.74
N ARG A 23 -6.91 -7.92 2.31
CA ARG A 23 -6.39 -8.40 3.60
C ARG A 23 -5.63 -7.30 4.33
N SER A 24 -5.46 -7.44 5.64
CA SER A 24 -4.56 -6.55 6.39
C SER A 24 -3.10 -6.76 5.94
N PRO A 25 -2.34 -5.69 5.66
CA PRO A 25 -0.91 -5.80 5.45
C PRO A 25 -0.19 -6.13 6.76
N THR A 26 0.98 -6.77 6.65
CA THR A 26 1.87 -7.01 7.80
C THR A 26 2.84 -5.85 7.99
N SER A 27 3.40 -5.71 9.19
CA SER A 27 4.42 -4.67 9.46
C SER A 27 5.69 -4.87 8.62
N GLU A 28 6.04 -6.12 8.33
CA GLU A 28 7.20 -6.48 7.51
C GLU A 28 7.00 -6.09 6.03
N GLU A 29 5.82 -6.37 5.47
CA GLU A 29 5.45 -5.97 4.11
C GLU A 29 5.57 -4.45 3.93
N LEU A 30 5.01 -3.69 4.88
CA LEU A 30 5.05 -2.22 4.84
C LEU A 30 6.46 -1.67 5.04
N THR A 31 7.27 -2.30 5.89
CA THR A 31 8.66 -1.91 6.12
C THR A 31 9.51 -2.17 4.87
N THR A 32 9.33 -3.31 4.23
CA THR A 32 10.02 -3.70 2.99
C THR A 32 9.65 -2.75 1.85
N LEU A 33 8.36 -2.44 1.68
CA LEU A 33 7.88 -1.48 0.71
C LEU A 33 8.50 -0.09 0.93
N ALA A 34 8.53 0.39 2.18
CA ALA A 34 9.15 1.67 2.50
C ALA A 34 10.64 1.68 2.14
N GLN A 35 11.40 0.63 2.52
CA GLN A 35 12.84 0.54 2.23
C GLN A 35 13.14 0.52 0.72
N ARG A 36 12.36 -0.22 -0.06
CA ARG A 36 12.54 -0.33 -1.52
C ARG A 36 12.39 1.02 -2.23
N HIS A 37 11.54 1.90 -1.70
CA HIS A 37 11.28 3.23 -2.25
C HIS A 37 12.01 4.36 -1.49
N GLY A 38 13.06 4.02 -0.72
CA GLY A 38 13.90 5.00 -0.03
C GLY A 38 13.18 5.74 1.12
N GLY A 39 12.10 5.17 1.63
CA GLY A 39 11.27 5.71 2.70
C GLY A 39 11.60 5.16 4.08
N ARG A 40 10.80 5.58 5.06
CA ARG A 40 10.85 5.13 6.45
C ARG A 40 9.48 4.68 6.92
N CYS A 41 9.45 3.62 7.72
CA CYS A 41 8.24 3.10 8.35
C CYS A 41 8.15 3.62 9.79
N ARG A 42 7.00 4.22 10.16
CA ARG A 42 6.68 4.64 11.53
C ARG A 42 5.39 3.96 11.98
N GLN A 43 5.49 3.12 13.00
CA GLN A 43 4.35 2.40 13.54
C GLN A 43 3.82 3.08 14.82
N PHE A 44 2.50 3.32 14.84
CA PHE A 44 1.73 3.87 15.95
C PHE A 44 0.61 2.88 16.30
N GLN A 45 0.90 1.94 17.18
CA GLN A 45 0.01 0.81 17.50
C GLN A 45 -0.35 0.00 16.24
N GLN A 46 -1.58 0.17 15.74
CA GLN A 46 -2.14 -0.53 14.58
C GLN A 46 -2.11 0.33 13.30
N LEU A 47 -1.68 1.59 13.40
CA LEU A 47 -1.51 2.49 12.27
C LEU A 47 -0.04 2.56 11.89
N VAL A 48 0.25 2.53 10.60
CA VAL A 48 1.60 2.60 10.06
C VAL A 48 1.68 3.72 9.03
N TRP A 49 2.70 4.56 9.15
CA TRP A 49 3.01 5.61 8.19
C TRP A 49 4.29 5.24 7.46
N LEU A 50 4.22 5.22 6.14
CA LEU A 50 5.38 5.08 5.26
C LEU A 50 5.66 6.47 4.72
N ASP A 51 6.69 7.12 5.24
CA ASP A 51 7.14 8.41 4.74
C ASP A 51 8.11 8.18 3.60
N LEU A 52 7.76 8.71 2.43
CA LEU A 52 8.50 8.58 1.18
C LEU A 52 8.96 9.98 0.76
N PRO A 53 10.01 10.10 -0.10
CA PRO A 53 10.49 11.40 -0.55
C PRO A 53 9.40 12.29 -1.20
N SER A 54 8.42 11.69 -1.86
CA SER A 54 7.33 12.40 -2.56
C SER A 54 6.00 12.44 -1.80
N GLY A 55 5.96 12.00 -0.55
CA GLY A 55 4.75 12.06 0.28
C GLY A 55 4.64 10.94 1.30
N ARG A 56 3.41 10.45 1.52
CA ARG A 56 3.13 9.47 2.59
C ARG A 56 2.11 8.43 2.15
N ILE A 57 2.29 7.21 2.63
CA ILE A 57 1.26 6.18 2.66
C ILE A 57 0.86 5.93 4.11
N THR A 58 -0.44 5.87 4.37
CA THR A 58 -0.98 5.48 5.68
C THR A 58 -1.68 4.14 5.55
N ALA A 59 -1.32 3.20 6.40
CA ALA A 59 -1.87 1.84 6.41
C ALA A 59 -2.36 1.48 7.82
N SER A 60 -3.26 0.49 7.88
CA SER A 60 -3.70 -0.13 9.12
C SER A 60 -3.30 -1.59 9.12
N LEU A 61 -2.76 -2.10 10.23
CA LEU A 61 -2.47 -3.53 10.42
C LEU A 61 -3.74 -4.35 10.73
N ARG A 62 -4.90 -3.69 10.87
CA ARG A 62 -6.20 -4.35 11.14
C ARG A 62 -7.19 -4.24 10.00
N LEU A 63 -6.98 -3.31 9.07
CA LEU A 63 -7.87 -3.07 7.95
C LEU A 63 -7.11 -3.36 6.66
N SER A 64 -7.83 -3.76 5.63
CA SER A 64 -7.24 -4.00 4.31
C SER A 64 -6.90 -2.72 3.54
N ARG A 65 -7.22 -1.55 4.11
CA ARG A 65 -7.14 -0.26 3.41
C ARG A 65 -5.84 0.48 3.69
N LEU A 66 -5.26 1.00 2.61
CA LEU A 66 -4.16 1.95 2.61
C LEU A 66 -4.61 3.23 1.90
N THR A 67 -4.02 4.34 2.30
CA THR A 67 -4.24 5.63 1.67
C THR A 67 -2.89 6.20 1.22
N ILE A 68 -2.75 6.44 -0.08
CA ILE A 68 -1.56 6.92 -0.74
C ILE A 68 -1.74 8.42 -1.04
N ARG A 69 -0.80 9.23 -0.55
CA ARG A 69 -0.71 10.67 -0.80
C ARG A 69 0.68 11.00 -1.35
N LEU A 70 0.86 10.82 -2.65
CA LEU A 70 2.14 11.06 -3.33
C LEU A 70 2.01 12.14 -4.39
N ALA A 71 2.97 13.06 -4.40
CA ALA A 71 3.11 14.09 -5.43
C ALA A 71 3.64 13.50 -6.75
N ASP A 72 4.52 12.50 -6.66
CA ASP A 72 5.08 11.80 -7.81
C ASP A 72 4.13 10.67 -8.27
N LYS A 73 3.61 10.82 -9.49
CA LYS A 73 2.66 9.88 -10.10
C LYS A 73 3.32 8.63 -10.69
N THR A 74 4.60 8.71 -11.03
CA THR A 74 5.38 7.53 -11.44
C THR A 74 5.63 6.63 -10.24
N LEU A 75 6.01 7.23 -9.10
CA LEU A 75 6.19 6.48 -7.85
C LEU A 75 4.86 5.89 -7.35
N GLU A 76 3.77 6.66 -7.41
CA GLU A 76 2.42 6.18 -7.08
C GLU A 76 2.04 4.93 -7.88
N ALA A 77 2.25 4.94 -9.19
CA ALA A 77 1.96 3.80 -10.05
C ALA A 77 2.85 2.58 -9.75
N ALA A 78 4.16 2.79 -9.53
CA ALA A 78 5.10 1.71 -9.19
C ALA A 78 4.73 1.02 -7.88
N ILE A 79 4.38 1.80 -6.85
CA ILE A 79 3.95 1.25 -5.56
C ILE A 79 2.63 0.49 -5.69
N ILE A 80 1.66 0.99 -6.47
CA ILE A 80 0.40 0.27 -6.70
C ILE A 80 0.65 -1.08 -7.38
N ALA A 81 1.52 -1.13 -8.39
CA ALA A 81 1.88 -2.38 -9.06
C ALA A 81 2.54 -3.39 -8.11
N GLU A 82 3.43 -2.92 -7.24
CA GLU A 82 4.08 -3.77 -6.24
C GLU A 82 3.11 -4.27 -5.16
N LEU A 83 2.19 -3.43 -4.69
CA LEU A 83 1.12 -3.85 -3.78
C LEU A 83 0.22 -4.91 -4.42
N GLN A 84 0.00 -4.82 -5.72
CA GLN A 84 -0.77 -5.81 -6.46
C GLN A 84 -0.03 -7.16 -6.52
N GLN A 85 1.27 -7.15 -6.84
CA GLN A 85 2.12 -8.36 -6.81
C GLN A 85 2.14 -8.99 -5.41
N LEU A 86 2.27 -8.19 -4.36
CA LEU A 86 2.32 -8.64 -2.98
C LEU A 86 1.02 -9.35 -2.54
N VAL A 87 -0.13 -8.94 -3.08
CA VAL A 87 -1.41 -9.63 -2.83
C VAL A 87 -1.53 -10.89 -3.67
N GLU A 88 -1.05 -10.89 -4.90
CA GLU A 88 -1.04 -12.07 -5.78
C GLU A 88 -0.11 -13.19 -5.25
N GLU A 89 1.10 -12.86 -4.80
CA GLU A 89 2.06 -13.81 -4.22
C GLU A 89 1.59 -14.36 -2.86
N SER A 90 0.72 -13.63 -2.14
CA SER A 90 0.16 -14.08 -0.87
C SER A 90 -0.98 -15.11 -1.01
N VAL A 91 -1.43 -15.39 -2.23
CA VAL A 91 -2.31 -16.53 -2.51
C VAL A 91 -1.42 -17.76 -2.56
N PRO A 92 -1.53 -18.72 -1.61
CA PRO A 92 -0.82 -19.98 -1.76
C PRO A 92 -1.25 -20.59 -3.09
N ALA A 93 -0.28 -21.07 -3.87
CA ALA A 93 -0.52 -21.94 -5.01
C ALA A 93 -1.14 -23.27 -4.53
N CYS A 94 -2.37 -23.23 -4.02
CA CYS A 94 -3.19 -24.39 -3.77
C CYS A 94 -4.10 -24.56 -4.99
N ALA A 95 -3.69 -25.48 -5.87
CA ALA A 95 -4.43 -26.15 -6.97
C ALA A 95 -3.47 -26.22 -8.18
N VAL A 96 -3.05 -27.36 -8.72
CA VAL A 96 -3.63 -28.70 -8.73
C VAL A 96 -2.49 -29.71 -8.88
N ASP A 97 -2.31 -30.63 -7.93
CA ASP A 97 -1.72 -31.94 -8.24
C ASP A 97 -2.84 -32.75 -8.91
N LEU A 98 -2.66 -33.06 -10.21
CA LEU A 98 -3.46 -33.99 -11.00
C LEU A 98 -2.54 -35.11 -11.49
#